data_AF-A0A820GB33-F1
#
_entry.id   AF-A0A820GB33-F1
#
_cell.length_a   1.000
_cell.length_b   1.000
_cell.length_c   1.000
_cell.angle_alpha   90.00
_cell.angle_beta   90.00
_cell.angle_gamma   90.00
#
_symmetry.space_group_name_H-M   'P 1'
#
loop_
_entity.id
_entity.type
_entity.pdbx_description
1 polymer ?
#
loop_
_entity_poly.entity_id
_entity_poly.type
_entity_poly.pdbx_seq_one_letter_code
_entity_poly.pdbx_strand_id
1 'polypeptide(L)' 'AEKYFMRFLEQLSPDDPLLGDLYHDLGRLASNAGNLDKSMEWRQKAIALKKQKQPTSKSTIPKPSTSSGKFIE' A
#
# COMPACT_ATOMS: atom_id res chain seq x y z
N ALA A 1 -3.49 -1.89 19.00
CA ALA A 1 -3.25 -2.86 17.91
C ALA A 1 -2.18 -2.37 16.93
N GLU A 2 -2.28 -1.14 16.39
CA GLU A 2 -1.30 -0.55 15.46
C GLU A 2 0.17 -0.66 15.92
N LYS A 3 0.47 -0.35 17.19
CA LYS A 3 1.84 -0.42 17.74
C LYS A 3 2.48 -1.81 17.64
N TYR A 4 1.68 -2.87 17.75
CA TYR A 4 2.17 -4.25 17.63
C TYR A 4 2.51 -4.59 16.19
N PHE A 5 1.69 -4.14 15.25
CA PHE A 5 1.95 -4.28 13.82
C PHE A 5 3.19 -3.51 13.38
N MET A 6 3.40 -2.29 13.88
CA MET A 6 4.63 -1.53 13.58
C MET A 6 5.89 -2.22 14.09
N ARG A 7 5.88 -2.73 15.32
CA ARG A 7 7.01 -3.49 15.85
C ARG A 7 7.27 -4.76 15.04
N PHE A 8 6.22 -5.43 14.56
CA PHE A 8 6.35 -6.59 13.68
C PHE A 8 6.95 -6.23 12.32
N LEU A 9 6.59 -5.07 11.73
CA LEU A 9 7.20 -4.57 10.49
C LEU A 9 8.71 -4.37 10.63
N GLU A 10 9.17 -3.88 11.77
CA GLU A 10 10.61 -3.68 12.03
C GLU A 10 11.37 -4.99 12.24
N GLN A 11 10.67 -6.07 12.62
CA GLN A 11 11.26 -7.39 12.82
C GLN A 11 11.19 -8.29 11.57
N LEU A 12 10.25 -8.02 10.66
CA LEU A 12 10.06 -8.78 9.44
C LEU A 12 10.98 -8.28 8.33
N SER A 13 11.51 -9.21 7.53
CA SER A 13 12.25 -8.85 6.33
C SER A 13 11.32 -8.17 5.33
N PRO A 14 11.78 -7.15 4.58
CA PRO A 14 10.96 -6.50 3.54
C PRO A 14 10.48 -7.49 2.46
N ASP A 15 11.15 -8.64 2.35
CA ASP A 15 10.80 -9.75 1.47
C ASP A 15 9.96 -10.86 2.12
N ASP A 16 9.35 -10.60 3.29
CA ASP A 16 8.45 -11.56 3.92
C ASP A 16 7.01 -11.43 3.39
N PRO A 17 6.35 -12.51 2.93
CA PRO A 17 4.96 -12.45 2.44
C PRO A 17 3.98 -11.97 3.51
N LEU A 18 4.29 -12.13 4.79
CA LEU A 18 3.48 -11.68 5.93
C LEU A 18 3.30 -10.16 5.96
N LEU A 19 4.23 -9.40 5.37
CA LEU A 19 4.13 -7.93 5.30
C LEU A 19 2.82 -7.50 4.63
N GLY A 20 2.41 -8.21 3.57
CA GLY A 20 1.18 -7.90 2.84
C GLY A 20 -0.08 -8.13 3.67
N ASP A 21 -0.10 -9.14 4.53
CA ASP A 21 -1.24 -9.40 5.42
C ASP A 21 -1.26 -8.42 6.59
N LEU A 22 -0.08 -8.06 7.11
CA LEU A 22 0.09 -7.05 8.15
C LEU A 22 -0.48 -5.69 7.75
N TYR A 23 -0.20 -5.25 6.52
CA TYR A 23 -0.78 -4.01 5.97
C TYR A 23 -2.29 -4.12 5.74
N HIS A 24 -2.81 -5.30 5.44
CA HIS A 24 -4.26 -5.52 5.31
C HIS A 24 -4.95 -5.34 6.68
N ASP A 25 -4.38 -5.89 7.75
CA ASP A 25 -4.90 -5.75 9.10
C ASP A 25 -4.83 -4.31 9.60
N LEU A 26 -3.75 -3.58 9.29
CA LEU A 26 -3.65 -2.14 9.54
C LEU A 26 -4.74 -1.35 8.81
N GLY A 27 -5.02 -1.68 7.55
CA GLY A 27 -6.11 -1.07 6.80
C GLY A 27 -7.47 -1.33 7.43
N ARG A 28 -7.70 -2.56 7.90
CA ARG A 28 -8.95 -2.93 8.59
C ARG A 28 -9.11 -2.18 9.92
N LEU A 29 -8.03 -2.04 10.69
CA LEU A 29 -8.03 -1.24 11.93
C LEU A 29 -8.31 0.24 11.65
N ALA A 30 -7.67 0.82 10.63
CA ALA A 30 -7.90 2.20 10.25
C ALA A 30 -9.34 2.44 9.80
N SER A 31 -9.92 1.53 9.01
CA SER A 31 -11.35 1.57 8.66
C SER A 31 -12.24 1.48 9.90
N ASN A 32 -11.92 0.58 10.84
CA ASN A 32 -12.69 0.43 12.07
C ASN A 32 -12.56 1.66 13.00
N ALA A 33 -11.48 2.41 12.88
CA ALA A 33 -11.27 3.69 13.56
C ALA A 33 -11.92 4.88 12.82
N GLY A 34 -12.64 4.65 11.72
CA GLY A 34 -13.25 5.70 10.90
C GLY A 34 -12.28 6.47 9.99
N ASN A 35 -11.00 6.09 9.99
CA ASN A 35 -9.95 6.72 9.18
C ASN A 35 -9.82 6.02 7.82
N LEU A 36 -10.73 6.38 6.90
CA LEU A 36 -10.76 5.80 5.55
C LEU A 36 -9.50 6.16 4.75
N ASP A 37 -8.97 7.37 4.87
CA ASP A 37 -7.75 7.79 4.17
C ASP A 37 -6.55 6.90 4.53
N LYS A 38 -6.31 6.70 5.82
CA LYS A 38 -5.25 5.78 6.29
C LYS A 38 -5.51 4.34 5.87
N SER A 39 -6.76 3.89 5.90
CA SER A 39 -7.12 2.53 5.47
C SER A 39 -6.75 2.29 4.01
N MET A 40 -7.05 3.26 3.14
CA MET A 40 -6.72 3.20 1.72
C MET A 40 -5.21 3.17 1.52
N GLU A 41 -4.44 4.01 2.21
CA GLU A 41 -2.97 3.97 2.15
C GLU A 41 -2.40 2.59 2.54
N TRP A 42 -2.87 2.01 3.66
CA TRP A 42 -2.40 0.72 4.12
C TRP A 42 -2.76 -0.40 3.15
N ARG A 43 -3.98 -0.41 2.61
CA ARG A 43 -4.39 -1.38 1.58
C ARG A 43 -3.58 -1.23 0.30
N GLN A 44 -3.28 -0.01 -0.12
CA GLN A 44 -2.46 0.25 -1.31
C GLN A 44 -1.04 -0.31 -1.15
N LYS A 45 -0.42 -0.14 0.03
CA LYS A 45 0.88 -0.72 0.37
C LYS A 45 0.86 -2.25 0.36
N ALA A 46 -0.17 -2.86 0.94
CA ALA A 46 -0.36 -4.32 0.91
C ALA A 46 -0.39 -4.86 -0.53
N ILE A 47 -1.15 -4.20 -1.40
CA ILE A 47 -1.28 -4.59 -2.82
C ILE A 47 0.03 -4.39 -3.57
N ALA A 48 0.76 -3.29 -3.32
CA ALA A 48 2.05 -3.03 -3.96
C ALA A 48 3.10 -4.10 -3.62
N LEU A 49 3.13 -4.56 -2.37
CA LEU A 49 4.02 -5.65 -1.93
C LEU A 49 3.62 -6.99 -2.54
N LYS A 50 2.32 -7.33 -2.49
CA LYS A 50 1.82 -8.57 -3.13
C LYS A 50 2.05 -8.56 -4.64
N LYS A 51 1.94 -7.41 -5.31
CA LYS A 51 2.24 -7.24 -6.74
C LYS A 51 3.73 -7.33 -7.05
N GLN A 52 4.63 -6.82 -6.22
CA GLN A 52 6.07 -6.97 -6.45
C GLN A 52 6.53 -8.42 -6.35
N LYS A 53 5.90 -9.22 -5.48
CA LYS A 53 6.23 -10.65 -5.33
C LYS A 53 5.58 -11.57 -6.34
N GLN A 54 4.55 -11.08 -7.03
CA GLN A 54 4.02 -11.73 -8.20
C GLN A 54 4.91 -11.31 -9.39
N PRO A 55 5.67 -12.22 -10.02
CA PRO A 55 6.28 -11.94 -11.31
C PRO A 55 5.18 -11.95 -12.38
N THR A 56 4.16 -11.09 -12.24
CA THR A 56 3.18 -10.88 -13.31
C THR A 56 3.83 -9.96 -14.33
N SER A 57 4.51 -10.60 -15.28
CA SER A 57 4.23 -10.43 -16.70
C SER A 57 3.40 -9.17 -17.01
N LYS A 58 4.07 -8.11 -17.48
CA LYS A 58 3.58 -7.08 -18.40
C LYS A 58 2.08 -6.73 -18.26
N SER A 59 1.76 -5.69 -17.49
CA SER A 59 0.67 -4.79 -17.88
C SER A 59 0.84 -3.42 -17.23
N THR A 60 1.57 -2.58 -17.94
CA THR A 60 1.22 -1.20 -18.26
C THR A 60 0.06 -0.61 -17.47
N ILE A 61 0.38 0.17 -16.43
CA ILE A 61 -0.45 1.32 -16.08
C ILE A 61 0.52 2.51 -16.01
N PRO A 62 0.58 3.37 -17.05
CA PRO A 62 1.28 4.63 -16.92
C PRO A 62 0.61 5.42 -15.80
N LYS A 63 1.43 5.95 -14.89
CA LYS A 63 1.02 7.02 -13.97
C LYS A 63 0.34 8.11 -14.81
N PRO A 64 -0.77 8.73 -14.37
CA PRO A 64 -1.15 10.01 -14.95
C PRO A 64 -0.07 11.02 -14.55
N SER A 65 0.96 11.14 -15.38
CA SER A 65 1.68 12.39 -15.54
C SER A 65 0.71 13.34 -16.23
N THR A 66 -0.20 13.92 -15.46
CA THR A 66 -0.87 15.17 -15.84
C THR A 66 0.19 16.26 -15.74
N SER A 67 1.06 16.24 -16.75
CA SER A 67 1.91 17.32 -17.17
C SER A 67 1.03 18.55 -17.37
N SER A 68 1.27 19.56 -16.55
CA SER A 68 1.20 20.97 -16.91
C SER A 68 0.04 21.37 -17.84
N GLY A 69 -1.13 21.61 -17.25
CA GLY A 69 -2.11 22.53 -17.84
C GLY A 69 -1.60 23.97 -17.77
N LYS A 70 -0.52 24.28 -18.50
CA LYS A 70 -0.19 25.65 -18.92
C LYS A 70 -0.70 25.77 -20.35
N PHE A 71 -2.01 25.98 -20.48
CA PHE A 71 -2.57 26.38 -21.76
C PHE A 71 -2.34 27.89 -21.91
N ILE A 72 -1.64 28.20 -23.00
CA ILE A 72 -1.44 29.51 -23.57
C ILE A 72 -2.73 29.90 -24.33
N GLU A 73 -3.39 30.97 -23.94
CA GLU A 73 -3.85 32.05 -24.83
C GLU A 73 -4.18 33.29 -23.99
#